data_AF-C6LFG8-F1
#
_entry.id   AF-C6LFG8-F1
#
_cell.length_a   1.000
_cell.length_b   1.000
_cell.length_c   1.000
_cell.angle_alpha   90.00
_cell.angle_beta   90.00
_cell.angle_gamma   90.00
#
_symmetry.space_group_name_H-M   'P 1'
#
loop_
_entity.id
_entity.type
_entity.pdbx_description
1 polymer ?
#
loop_
_entity_poly.entity_id
_entity_poly.type
_entity_poly.pdbx_seq_one_letter_code
_entity_poly.pdbx_strand_id
1 'polypeptide(L)'
;MSAVVQQEALFFFVSILTGVFLVWAYDLFRIFRKVVPHHIVAVSIEDLFYWLAVSFIIFGMIFEKNNGALRGYAFVGILLGVWFQYLAEVFFRKIWTKLLKKIRKRGKMSVHGR
;
A
#
# COMPACT_ATOMS: atom_id res chain seq x y z
N MET A 1 -3.40 -4.90 34.41
CA MET A 1 -2.91 -4.46 33.09
C MET A 1 -4.07 -3.75 32.41
N SER A 2 -4.07 -2.41 32.38
CA SER A 2 -5.25 -1.56 32.18
C SER A 2 -5.76 -1.56 30.74
N ALA A 3 -7.07 -1.73 30.54
CA ALA A 3 -7.76 -1.78 29.24
C ALA A 3 -7.44 -0.61 28.30
N VAL A 4 -7.01 0.53 28.85
CA VAL A 4 -6.56 1.72 28.12
C VAL A 4 -5.34 1.42 27.24
N VAL A 5 -4.33 0.72 27.76
CA VAL A 5 -3.10 0.40 27.02
C VAL A 5 -3.39 -0.54 25.84
N GLN A 6 -4.34 -1.47 26.01
CA GLN A 6 -4.75 -2.38 24.94
C GLN A 6 -5.49 -1.65 23.81
N GLN A 7 -6.35 -0.67 24.15
CA GLN A 7 -7.05 0.15 23.16
C GLN A 7 -6.09 1.03 22.35
N GLU A 8 -5.07 1.60 22.99
CA GLU A 8 -4.05 2.40 22.32
C GLU A 8 -3.17 1.55 21.39
N ALA A 9 -2.80 0.34 21.81
CA ALA A 9 -2.06 -0.60 20.97
C ALA A 9 -2.88 -1.03 19.74
N LEU A 10 -4.17 -1.37 19.92
CA LEU A 10 -5.06 -1.70 18.81
C LEU A 10 -5.22 -0.55 17.83
N PHE A 11 -5.31 0.69 18.33
CA PHE A 11 -5.37 1.88 17.48
C PHE A 11 -4.10 2.04 16.63
N PHE A 12 -2.93 1.80 17.22
CA PHE A 12 -1.67 1.82 16.50
C PHE A 12 -1.65 0.78 15.37
N PHE A 13 -2.07 -0.46 15.63
CA PHE A 13 -2.17 -1.48 14.59
C PHE A 13 -3.16 -1.13 13.47
N VAL A 14 -4.32 -0.56 13.81
CA VAL A 14 -5.29 -0.09 12.83
C VAL A 14 -4.70 1.02 11.97
N SER A 15 -3.94 1.96 12.55
CA SER A 15 -3.28 3.03 11.78
C SER A 15 -2.26 2.50 10.77
N ILE A 16 -1.49 1.46 11.15
CA ILE A 16 -0.57 0.77 10.24
C ILE A 16 -1.34 0.08 9.11
N LEU A 17 -2.44 -0.61 9.45
CA LEU A 17 -3.27 -1.31 8.47
C LEU A 17 -3.92 -0.33 7.47
N THR A 18 -4.37 0.84 7.93
CA THR A 18 -4.86 1.92 7.06
C THR A 18 -3.75 2.40 6.12
N GLY A 19 -2.52 2.57 6.60
CA GLY A 19 -1.37 2.92 5.76
C GLY A 19 -1.10 1.87 4.67
N VAL A 20 -1.16 0.58 5.01
CA VAL A 20 -1.05 -0.54 4.06
C VAL A 20 -2.18 -0.53 3.04
N PHE A 21 -3.41 -0.32 3.49
CA PHE A 21 -4.60 -0.27 2.63
C PHE A 21 -4.52 0.88 1.62
N LEU A 22 -4.03 2.05 2.02
CA LEU A 22 -3.85 3.20 1.12
C LEU A 22 -2.90 2.89 -0.04
N VAL A 23 -1.79 2.20 0.24
CA VAL A 23 -0.83 1.80 -0.81
C VAL A 23 -1.40 0.66 -1.66
N TRP A 24 -2.12 -0.30 -1.07
CA TRP A 24 -2.79 -1.35 -1.83
C TRP A 24 -3.84 -0.78 -2.80
N ALA A 25 -4.64 0.19 -2.34
CA ALA A 25 -5.58 0.92 -3.18
C ALA A 25 -4.85 1.66 -4.31
N TYR A 26 -3.73 2.32 -4.01
CA TYR A 26 -2.91 2.99 -5.04
C TYR A 26 -2.36 2.02 -6.09
N ASP A 27 -1.89 0.84 -5.66
CA ASP A 27 -1.41 -0.20 -6.57
C ASP A 27 -2.52 -0.73 -7.49
N LEU A 28 -3.75 -0.82 -6.99
CA LEU A 28 -4.92 -1.16 -7.82
C LEU A 28 -5.12 -0.12 -8.92
N PHE A 29 -5.12 1.18 -8.59
CA PHE A 29 -5.17 2.27 -9.58
C PHE A 29 -4.01 2.19 -10.57
N ARG A 30 -2.80 1.88 -10.11
CA ARG A 30 -1.62 1.73 -10.96
C ARG A 30 -1.76 0.58 -11.95
N ILE A 31 -2.41 -0.51 -11.57
CA ILE A 31 -2.72 -1.65 -12.46
C ILE A 31 -3.81 -1.24 -13.46
N PHE A 32 -4.88 -0.60 -13.00
CA PHE A 32 -5.95 -0.10 -13.88
C PHE A 32 -5.41 0.85 -14.97
N ARG A 33 -4.50 1.78 -14.65
CA ARG A 33 -3.83 2.63 -15.64
C ARG A 33 -3.00 1.88 -16.69
N LYS A 34 -2.47 0.69 -16.34
CA LYS A 34 -1.73 -0.13 -17.31
C LYS A 34 -2.65 -0.91 -18.24
N VAL A 35 -3.85 -1.26 -17.76
CA VAL A 35 -4.79 -2.11 -18.49
C VAL A 35 -5.62 -1.28 -19.47
N VAL A 36 -5.93 -0.02 -19.15
CA VAL A 36 -6.74 0.83 -20.01
C VAL A 36 -5.92 2.03 -20.52
N PRO A 37 -5.67 2.18 -21.84
CA PRO A 37 -5.02 3.35 -22.40
C PRO A 37 -5.93 4.57 -22.25
N HIS A 38 -5.72 5.35 -21.19
CA HIS A 38 -6.52 6.52 -20.87
C HIS A 38 -5.88 7.81 -21.39
N HIS A 39 -6.72 8.70 -21.93
CA HIS A 39 -6.39 10.11 -22.21
C HIS A 39 -6.16 10.86 -20.89
N ILE A 40 -5.29 11.89 -20.89
CA ILE A 40 -4.84 12.66 -19.70
C ILE A 40 -5.98 13.04 -18.73
N VAL A 41 -7.16 13.37 -19.26
CA VAL A 41 -8.33 13.79 -18.48
C VAL A 41 -8.86 12.69 -17.54
N ALA A 42 -8.85 11.42 -17.98
CA ALA A 42 -9.35 10.33 -17.15
C ALA A 42 -8.41 10.03 -15.97
N VAL A 43 -7.09 10.15 -16.19
CA VAL A 43 -6.10 10.03 -15.11
C VAL A 43 -6.32 11.12 -14.06
N SER A 44 -6.63 12.35 -14.48
CA SER A 44 -6.92 13.45 -13.55
C SER A 44 -8.18 13.23 -12.73
N ILE A 45 -9.25 12.66 -13.33
CA ILE A 45 -10.49 12.34 -12.62
C ILE A 45 -10.26 11.25 -11.58
N GLU A 46 -9.56 10.17 -11.95
CA GLU A 46 -9.21 9.09 -11.03
C GLU A 46 -8.38 9.61 -9.84
N ASP A 47 -7.42 10.49 -10.08
CA ASP A 47 -6.60 11.09 -9.02
C ASP A 47 -7.48 11.93 -8.08
N LEU A 48 -8.41 12.72 -8.62
CA LEU A 48 -9.37 13.50 -7.84
C LEU A 48 -10.21 12.61 -6.91
N PHE A 49 -10.75 11.50 -7.42
CA PHE A 49 -11.49 10.54 -6.61
C PHE A 49 -10.62 9.85 -5.57
N TYR A 50 -9.38 9.49 -5.93
CA TYR A 50 -8.44 8.89 -4.99
C TYR A 50 -8.12 9.87 -3.84
N TRP A 51 -7.72 11.10 -4.15
CA TRP A 51 -7.43 12.12 -3.15
C TRP A 51 -8.62 12.43 -2.24
N LEU A 52 -9.83 12.49 -2.80
CA LEU A 52 -11.06 12.63 -2.01
C LEU A 52 -11.26 11.45 -1.05
N ALA A 53 -11.17 10.22 -1.55
CA ALA A 53 -11.33 9.02 -0.72
C ALA A 53 -10.26 8.93 0.39
N VAL A 54 -9.00 9.21 0.06
CA VAL A 54 -7.89 9.26 1.02
C VAL A 54 -8.17 10.31 2.10
N SER A 55 -8.60 11.51 1.71
CA SER A 55 -8.94 12.57 2.64
C SER A 55 -10.06 12.15 3.58
N PHE A 56 -11.16 11.58 3.06
CA PHE A 56 -12.28 11.09 3.87
C PHE A 56 -11.88 9.97 4.83
N ILE A 57 -11.04 9.03 4.41
CA ILE A 57 -10.54 7.95 5.27
C ILE A 57 -9.67 8.50 6.41
N ILE A 58 -8.74 9.41 6.09
CA ILE A 58 -7.88 10.05 7.10
C ILE A 58 -8.73 10.89 8.06
N PHE A 59 -9.67 11.68 7.54
CA PHE A 59 -10.57 12.49 8.38
C PHE A 59 -11.46 11.64 9.28
N GLY A 60 -12.08 10.58 8.73
CA GLY A 60 -12.91 9.64 9.49
C GLY A 60 -12.12 8.98 10.60
N MET A 61 -10.89 8.52 10.31
CA MET A 61 -10.00 7.91 11.31
C MET A 61 -9.63 8.90 12.44
N ILE A 62 -9.45 10.19 12.13
CA ILE A 62 -9.16 11.23 13.13
C ILE A 62 -10.42 11.57 13.96
N PHE A 63 -11.60 11.61 13.34
CA PHE A 63 -12.86 11.97 14.00
C PHE A 63 -13.41 10.88 14.90
N GLU A 64 -13.46 9.63 14.43
CA GLU A 64 -14.19 8.54 15.09
C GLU A 64 -13.48 8.05 16.37
N LYS A 65 -12.16 8.17 16.43
CA LYS A 65 -11.34 7.52 17.47
C LYS A 65 -10.84 8.45 18.57
N ASN A 66 -10.94 9.78 18.44
CA ASN A 66 -10.13 10.65 19.32
C ASN A 66 -10.67 12.05 19.64
N ASN A 67 -11.98 12.32 19.52
CA ASN A 67 -12.55 13.63 19.90
C ASN A 67 -11.78 14.85 19.31
N GLY A 68 -11.16 14.69 18.13
CA GLY A 68 -10.40 15.76 17.46
C GLY A 68 -8.95 16.00 17.94
N ALA A 69 -8.39 15.19 18.85
CA ALA A 69 -6.99 15.32 19.23
C ALA A 69 -6.05 14.66 18.20
N LEU A 70 -5.31 15.47 17.44
CA LEU A 70 -4.27 15.04 16.50
C LEU A 70 -3.12 14.34 17.25
N ARG A 71 -3.27 13.03 17.51
CA ARG A 71 -2.17 12.21 18.03
C ARG A 71 -1.22 11.90 16.88
N GLY A 72 -0.03 12.53 16.89
CA GLY A 72 1.01 12.33 15.87
C GLY A 72 1.37 10.87 15.58
N TYR A 73 1.10 9.96 16.52
CA TYR A 73 1.24 8.51 16.33
C TYR A 73 0.44 7.95 15.14
N ALA A 74 -0.71 8.52 14.78
CA ALA A 74 -1.50 8.09 13.61
C ALA A 74 -0.75 8.38 12.31
N PHE A 75 -0.12 9.56 12.20
CA PHE A 75 0.72 9.89 11.05
C PHE A 75 1.94 8.99 10.97
N VAL A 76 2.59 8.72 12.10
CA VAL A 76 3.73 7.78 12.17
C VAL A 76 3.30 6.38 11.77
N GLY A 77 2.12 5.91 12.20
CA GLY A 77 1.57 4.61 11.81
C GLY A 77 1.29 4.50 10.31
N ILE A 78 0.70 5.53 9.70
CA ILE A 78 0.47 5.59 8.25
C ILE A 78 1.81 5.61 7.51
N LEU A 79 2.75 6.45 7.92
CA LEU A 79 4.09 6.52 7.31
C LEU A 79 4.83 5.18 7.38
N LEU A 80 4.76 4.50 8.53
CA LEU A 80 5.33 3.16 8.70
C LEU A 80 4.64 2.12 7.80
N GLY A 81 3.31 2.16 7.69
CA GLY A 81 2.55 1.30 6.79
C GLY A 81 2.96 1.49 5.33
N VAL A 82 3.10 2.74 4.88
CA VAL A 82 3.58 3.08 3.53
C VAL A 82 5.01 2.57 3.31
N TRP A 83 5.90 2.78 4.28
CA TRP A 83 7.27 2.30 4.22
C TRP A 83 7.36 0.77 4.12
N PHE A 84 6.57 0.05 4.92
CA PHE A 84 6.51 -1.41 4.90
C PHE A 84 6.04 -1.94 3.54
N GLN A 85 4.98 -1.35 2.99
CA GLN A 85 4.44 -1.76 1.70
C GLN A 85 5.45 -1.50 0.57
N TYR A 86 6.11 -0.33 0.58
CA TYR A 86 7.15 -0.01 -0.40
C TYR A 86 8.33 -0.99 -0.33
N LEU A 87 8.78 -1.32 0.88
CA LEU A 87 9.86 -2.29 1.08
C LEU A 87 9.44 -3.69 0.58
N ALA A 88 8.21 -4.10 0.87
CA ALA A 88 7.65 -5.37 0.39
C ALA A 88 7.60 -5.41 -1.15
N GLU A 89 7.17 -4.33 -1.80
CA GLU A 89 7.16 -4.22 -3.26
C GLU A 89 8.56 -4.34 -3.88
N VAL A 90 9.57 -3.64 -3.32
CA VAL A 90 10.96 -3.73 -3.81
C VAL A 90 11.51 -5.14 -3.61
N PHE A 91 11.27 -5.73 -2.45
CA PHE A 91 11.70 -7.09 -2.13
C PHE A 91 11.05 -8.12 -3.07
N PHE A 92 9.74 -8.01 -3.28
CA PHE A 92 8.97 -8.87 -4.17
C PHE A 92 9.50 -8.78 -5.60
N ARG A 93 9.69 -7.56 -6.15
CA ARG A 93 10.29 -7.37 -7.47
C ARG A 93 11.67 -8.00 -7.59
N LYS A 94 12.52 -7.90 -6.55
CA LYS A 94 13.86 -8.50 -6.52
C LYS A 94 13.81 -10.03 -6.51
N ILE A 95 12.87 -10.62 -5.79
CA ILE A 95 12.65 -12.08 -5.77
C ILE A 95 12.10 -12.59 -7.09
N TRP A 96 11.07 -11.93 -7.63
CA TRP A 96 10.46 -12.32 -8.90
C TRP A 96 11.45 -12.27 -10.05
N THR A 97 12.26 -11.21 -10.15
CA THR A 97 13.29 -11.13 -11.20
C THR A 97 14.37 -12.19 -11.06
N LYS A 98 14.76 -12.57 -9.83
CA LYS A 98 15.67 -13.70 -9.59
C LYS A 98 15.04 -15.04 -10.00
N LEU A 99 13.78 -15.29 -9.62
CA LEU A 99 13.06 -16.51 -9.97
C LEU A 99 12.89 -16.64 -11.47
N LEU A 100 12.44 -15.58 -12.16
CA LEU A 100 12.29 -15.56 -13.61
C LEU A 100 13.63 -15.79 -14.33
N LYS A 101 14.73 -15.17 -13.87
CA LYS A 101 16.07 -15.42 -14.42
C LYS A 101 16.50 -16.88 -14.21
N LYS A 102 16.21 -17.47 -13.05
CA LYS A 102 16.52 -18.88 -12.74
C LYS A 102 15.75 -19.83 -13.65
N ILE A 103 14.44 -19.62 -13.83
CA ILE A 103 13.58 -20.42 -14.71
C ILE A 103 14.05 -20.28 -16.16
N ARG A 104 14.31 -19.06 -16.65
CA ARG A 104 14.79 -18.82 -18.01
C ARG A 104 16.15 -19.47 -18.29
N LYS A 105 17.08 -19.45 -17.32
CA LYS A 105 18.39 -20.13 -17.44
C LYS A 105 18.23 -21.65 -17.49
N ARG A 106 17.28 -22.20 -16.73
CA ARG A 106 16.96 -23.64 -16.71
C ARG A 106 16.31 -24.10 -18.03
N GLY A 107 15.40 -23.28 -18.59
CA GLY A 107 14.81 -23.54 -19.91
C GLY A 107 15.82 -23.53 -21.05
N LYS A 108 16.81 -22.62 -21.03
CA LYS A 108 17.88 -22.60 -22.04
C LYS A 108 18.82 -23.82 -21.99
N MET A 109 19.09 -24.38 -20.81
CA MET A 109 19.90 -25.61 -20.69
C MET A 109 19.17 -26.86 -21.18
N SER A 110 17.83 -26.89 -21.14
CA SER A 110 17.04 -28.03 -21.64
C SER A 110 16.91 -28.10 -23.16
N VAL A 111 17.20 -27.01 -23.89
CA VAL A 111 17.07 -26.93 -25.36
C VAL A 111 18.41 -27.15 -26.06
N HIS A 112 19.54 -26.88 -25.41
CA HIS A 112 20.89 -27.03 -25.99
C HIS A 112 21.59 -28.36 -25.61
N GLY A 113 20.91 -29.24 -24.86
CA GLY A 113 21.40 -30.57 -24.48
C GLY A 113 20.71 -31.73 -25.23
N ARG A 114 20.07 -31.45 -26.37
CA ARG A 114 19.51 -32.44 -27.31
C ARG A 114 20.16 -32.26 -28.66
#